data_AF-A0A2M8E808-F1
#
_entry.id   AF-A0A2M8E808-F1
#
_cell.length_a   1.000
_cell.length_b   1.000
_cell.length_c   1.000
_cell.angle_alpha   90.00
_cell.angle_beta   90.00
_cell.angle_gamma   90.00
#
_symmetry.space_group_name_H-M   'P 1'
#
loop_
_entity.id
_entity.type
_entity.pdbx_description
1 polymer ?
#
loop_
_entity_poly.entity_id
_entity_poly.type
_entity_poly.pdbx_seq_one_letter_code
_entity_poly.pdbx_strand_id
1 'polypeptide(L)'
;TPGRRVQSVAQASFDAWVKYYRQDENSANATISYYSLGSLVALCLDLSLRPAGSSNLDDVMRGLWQRCAGGPMTEADVLAVVTALGGDALAKRLAQWVHGTDDLPIQTLLQRQGIAVTSDQAAMADQLGLRVTETGGLRVKTVLRGSAAEHAGLAAGDEWLGVQVGSGKSAQGWRLAKLDDLPLYLGRAKRFAALVARDQRLLTLPVTLPTAVQQIKLNVHDSALANAWLGQKLLQTK
;
A
#
# COMPACT_ATOMS: atom_id res chain seq x y z
N THR A 1 0.81 -3.39 1.65
CA THR A 1 1.07 -3.99 2.98
C THR A 1 1.25 -5.49 2.83
N PRO A 2 1.85 -6.19 3.81
CA PRO A 2 1.99 -7.64 3.79
C PRO A 2 0.65 -8.40 3.71
N GLY A 3 -0.42 -7.85 4.31
CA GLY A 3 -1.76 -8.45 4.32
C GLY A 3 -2.32 -8.85 2.95
N ARG A 4 -1.90 -8.18 1.87
CA ARG A 4 -2.36 -8.47 0.49
C ARG A 4 -2.04 -9.89 0.01
N ARG A 5 -1.04 -10.53 0.60
CA ARG A 5 -0.62 -11.90 0.24
C ARG A 5 -1.37 -12.99 1.00
N VAL A 6 -2.20 -12.62 1.98
CA VAL A 6 -2.86 -13.57 2.89
C VAL A 6 -4.38 -13.41 2.95
N GLN A 7 -4.93 -12.34 2.38
CA GLN A 7 -6.37 -12.10 2.36
C GLN A 7 -6.78 -11.45 1.02
N SER A 8 -7.80 -12.02 0.36
CA SER A 8 -8.40 -11.47 -0.85
C SER A 8 -9.36 -10.32 -0.56
N VAL A 9 -9.77 -9.58 -1.60
CA VAL A 9 -10.75 -8.49 -1.47
C VAL A 9 -12.09 -9.02 -0.96
N ALA A 10 -12.55 -10.14 -1.51
CA ALA A 10 -13.79 -10.77 -1.08
C ALA A 10 -13.75 -11.18 0.39
N GLN A 11 -12.67 -11.82 0.83
CA GLN A 11 -12.51 -12.22 2.24
C GLN A 11 -12.43 -11.00 3.17
N ALA A 12 -11.77 -9.92 2.74
CA ALA A 12 -11.70 -8.68 3.52
C ALA A 12 -13.06 -8.00 3.68
N SER A 13 -13.93 -8.06 2.67
CA SER A 13 -15.31 -7.58 2.75
C SER A 13 -16.14 -8.45 3.69
N PHE A 14 -16.06 -9.78 3.56
CA PHE A 14 -16.80 -10.72 4.39
C PHE A 14 -16.41 -10.61 5.88
N ASP A 15 -15.11 -10.51 6.18
CA ASP A 15 -14.58 -10.42 7.54
C ASP A 15 -14.60 -8.99 8.12
N ALA A 16 -15.14 -8.00 7.40
CA ALA A 16 -15.02 -6.59 7.75
C ALA A 16 -15.45 -6.29 9.20
N TRP A 17 -16.52 -6.94 9.65
CA TRP A 17 -17.11 -6.81 10.99
C TRP A 17 -16.20 -7.28 12.12
N VAL A 18 -15.31 -8.22 11.84
CA VAL A 18 -14.41 -8.84 12.83
C VAL A 18 -13.02 -8.22 12.77
N LYS A 19 -12.50 -7.96 11.56
CA LYS A 19 -11.12 -7.51 11.35
C LYS A 19 -11.00 -6.04 10.98
N TYR A 20 -11.81 -5.56 10.02
CA TYR A 20 -11.66 -4.20 9.51
C TYR A 20 -12.20 -3.12 10.47
N TYR A 21 -13.32 -3.37 11.15
CA TYR A 21 -13.90 -2.40 12.10
C TYR A 21 -13.27 -2.44 13.50
N ARG A 22 -12.39 -3.41 13.77
CA ARG A 22 -11.67 -3.55 15.04
C ARG A 22 -10.17 -3.59 14.79
N GLN A 23 -9.65 -2.53 14.19
CA GLN A 23 -8.23 -2.46 13.86
C GLN A 23 -7.38 -2.33 15.13
N ASP A 24 -6.28 -3.06 15.10
CA ASP A 24 -5.21 -3.06 16.09
C ASP A 24 -3.86 -2.76 15.41
N GLU A 25 -2.77 -2.90 16.18
CA GLU A 25 -1.42 -2.66 15.68
C GLU A 25 -0.97 -3.66 14.59
N ASN A 26 -1.55 -4.86 14.55
CA ASN A 26 -1.15 -5.95 13.65
C ASN A 26 -2.01 -6.00 12.38
N SER A 27 -3.08 -5.20 12.34
CA SER A 27 -4.04 -5.16 11.24
C SER A 27 -3.37 -4.93 9.88
N ALA A 28 -2.32 -4.11 9.80
CA ALA A 28 -1.57 -3.91 8.56
C ALA A 28 -0.87 -5.18 8.01
N ASN A 29 -0.61 -6.16 8.88
CA ASN A 29 0.04 -7.43 8.53
C ASN A 29 -0.96 -8.55 8.22
N ALA A 30 -2.14 -8.51 8.87
CA ALA A 30 -3.10 -9.60 8.86
C ALA A 30 -4.34 -9.36 7.99
N THR A 31 -4.63 -8.10 7.66
CA THR A 31 -5.80 -7.74 6.85
C THR A 31 -5.43 -6.74 5.76
N ILE A 32 -6.32 -6.61 4.78
CA ILE A 32 -6.32 -5.50 3.83
C ILE A 32 -7.55 -4.63 4.01
N SER A 33 -7.50 -3.42 3.45
CA SER A 33 -8.71 -2.62 3.24
C SER A 33 -9.36 -3.04 1.93
N TYR A 34 -10.62 -3.48 2.01
CA TYR A 34 -11.42 -3.75 0.82
C TYR A 34 -11.69 -2.48 0.01
N TYR A 35 -11.63 -1.29 0.62
CA TYR A 35 -11.68 -0.03 -0.13
C TYR A 35 -10.42 0.20 -0.96
N SER A 36 -9.24 0.06 -0.37
CA SER A 36 -7.99 0.35 -1.07
C SER A 36 -7.67 -0.69 -2.15
N LEU A 37 -7.82 -1.99 -1.85
CA LEU A 37 -7.60 -2.99 -2.88
C LEU A 37 -8.77 -3.05 -3.87
N GLY A 38 -10.01 -2.84 -3.40
CA GLY A 38 -11.18 -2.75 -4.27
C GLY A 38 -11.11 -1.60 -5.28
N SER A 39 -10.59 -0.43 -4.90
CA SER A 39 -10.38 0.67 -5.85
C SER A 39 -9.31 0.34 -6.90
N LEU A 40 -8.28 -0.42 -6.53
CA LEU A 40 -7.28 -0.91 -7.49
C LEU A 40 -7.84 -1.99 -8.42
N VAL A 41 -8.73 -2.86 -7.94
CA VAL A 41 -9.48 -3.81 -8.79
C VAL A 41 -10.38 -3.06 -9.76
N ALA A 42 -11.12 -2.05 -9.29
CA ALA A 42 -11.96 -1.20 -10.12
C ALA A 42 -11.15 -0.45 -11.19
N LEU A 43 -9.98 0.10 -10.82
CA LEU A 43 -9.04 0.69 -11.77
C LEU A 43 -8.57 -0.32 -12.82
N CYS A 44 -8.19 -1.54 -12.40
CA CYS A 44 -7.76 -2.58 -13.35
C CYS A 44 -8.88 -2.97 -14.31
N LEU A 45 -10.13 -3.04 -13.82
CA LEU A 45 -11.30 -3.31 -14.64
C LEU A 45 -11.53 -2.19 -15.66
N ASP A 46 -11.57 -0.92 -15.22
CA ASP A 46 -11.74 0.25 -16.09
C ASP A 46 -10.70 0.25 -17.22
N LEU A 47 -9.42 0.10 -16.86
CA LEU A 47 -8.32 0.12 -17.82
C LEU A 47 -8.30 -1.09 -18.76
N SER A 48 -8.90 -2.21 -18.36
CA SER A 48 -9.00 -3.41 -19.18
C SER A 48 -10.17 -3.37 -20.16
N LEU A 49 -11.23 -2.61 -19.86
CA LEU A 49 -12.38 -2.42 -20.75
C LEU A 49 -12.07 -1.48 -21.92
N ARG A 50 -11.25 -0.44 -21.68
CA ARG A 50 -10.97 0.62 -22.67
C ARG A 50 -10.34 0.14 -24.00
N PRO A 51 -9.36 -0.79 -24.02
CA PRO A 51 -8.79 -1.29 -25.28
C PRO A 51 -9.77 -2.07 -26.15
N ALA A 52 -10.90 -2.54 -25.61
CA ALA A 52 -11.95 -3.24 -26.35
C ALA A 52 -12.86 -2.28 -27.15
N GLY A 53 -12.63 -0.96 -27.08
CA GLY A 53 -13.10 0.01 -28.06
C GLY A 53 -14.38 0.78 -27.74
N SER A 54 -15.09 0.52 -26.63
CA SER A 54 -16.31 1.30 -26.33
C SER A 54 -16.83 1.21 -24.90
N SER A 55 -16.15 0.55 -23.96
CA SER A 55 -16.65 0.42 -22.59
C SER A 55 -15.63 0.82 -21.54
N ASN A 56 -16.15 1.30 -20.41
CA ASN A 56 -15.38 1.68 -19.23
C ASN A 56 -16.14 1.25 -17.96
N LEU A 57 -15.59 1.56 -16.79
CA LEU A 57 -16.23 1.21 -15.53
C LEU A 57 -17.61 1.87 -15.36
N ASP A 58 -17.83 3.08 -15.88
CA ASP A 58 -19.14 3.73 -15.80
C ASP A 58 -20.21 2.95 -16.57
N ASP A 59 -19.84 2.32 -17.69
CA ASP A 59 -20.73 1.43 -18.44
C ASP A 59 -21.08 0.18 -17.64
N VAL A 60 -20.13 -0.37 -16.89
CA VAL A 60 -20.40 -1.47 -15.94
C VAL A 60 -21.39 -1.02 -14.87
N MET A 61 -21.16 0.15 -14.26
CA MET A 61 -22.03 0.67 -13.21
C MET A 61 -23.46 0.94 -13.73
N ARG A 62 -23.59 1.52 -14.93
CA ARG A 62 -24.89 1.70 -15.60
C ARG A 62 -25.57 0.37 -15.93
N GLY A 63 -24.81 -0.59 -16.45
CA GLY A 63 -25.32 -1.93 -16.77
C GLY A 63 -25.83 -2.66 -15.53
N LEU A 64 -25.11 -2.54 -14.40
CA LEU A 64 -25.54 -3.12 -13.13
C LEU A 64 -26.81 -2.47 -12.59
N TRP A 65 -26.88 -1.14 -12.64
CA TRP A 65 -28.08 -0.41 -12.24
C TRP A 65 -29.31 -0.85 -13.01
N GLN A 66 -29.20 -0.96 -14.34
CA GLN A 66 -30.29 -1.42 -15.21
C GLN A 66 -30.65 -2.88 -14.93
N ARG A 67 -29.65 -3.78 -14.87
CA ARG A 67 -29.85 -5.21 -14.65
C ARG A 67 -30.54 -5.51 -13.33
N CYS A 68 -30.14 -4.83 -12.26
CA CYS A 68 -30.68 -5.06 -10.92
C CYS A 68 -31.92 -4.19 -10.64
N ALA A 69 -32.28 -3.28 -11.55
CA ALA A 69 -33.35 -2.29 -11.37
C ALA A 69 -33.22 -1.49 -10.05
N GLY A 70 -31.97 -1.19 -9.64
CA GLY A 70 -31.66 -0.56 -8.35
C GLY A 70 -31.93 -1.43 -7.10
N GLY A 71 -32.29 -2.70 -7.30
CA GLY A 71 -32.52 -3.70 -6.26
C GLY A 71 -31.27 -4.49 -5.86
N PRO A 72 -31.45 -5.63 -5.18
CA PRO A 72 -30.36 -6.49 -4.74
C PRO A 72 -29.46 -6.91 -5.90
N MET A 73 -28.16 -6.99 -5.63
CA MET A 73 -27.13 -7.36 -6.60
C MET A 73 -26.35 -8.56 -6.07
N THR A 74 -26.10 -9.53 -6.94
CA THR A 74 -25.21 -10.67 -6.66
C THR A 74 -23.89 -10.52 -7.42
N GLU A 75 -22.88 -11.30 -7.03
CA GLU A 75 -21.62 -11.35 -7.79
C GLU A 75 -21.84 -11.83 -9.24
N ALA A 76 -22.79 -12.75 -9.45
CA ALA A 76 -23.13 -13.23 -10.80
C ALA A 76 -23.65 -12.11 -11.69
N ASP A 77 -24.34 -11.11 -11.13
CA ASP A 77 -24.81 -9.95 -11.90
C ASP A 77 -23.64 -9.09 -12.37
N VAL A 78 -22.64 -8.87 -11.51
CA VAL A 78 -21.40 -8.17 -11.86
C VAL A 78 -20.68 -8.89 -12.99
N LEU A 79 -20.46 -10.20 -12.84
CA LEU A 79 -19.76 -11.01 -13.86
C LEU A 79 -20.53 -11.04 -15.18
N ALA A 80 -21.86 -11.07 -15.16
CA ALA A 80 -22.68 -11.03 -16.38
C ALA A 80 -22.53 -9.70 -17.12
N VAL A 81 -22.56 -8.56 -16.42
CA VAL A 81 -22.35 -7.24 -17.03
C VAL A 81 -20.94 -7.10 -17.59
N VAL A 82 -19.91 -7.52 -16.84
CA VAL A 82 -18.53 -7.49 -17.34
C VAL A 82 -18.33 -8.40 -18.54
N THR A 83 -18.98 -9.57 -18.56
CA THR A 83 -18.95 -10.47 -19.72
C THR A 83 -19.55 -9.81 -20.96
N ALA A 84 -20.68 -9.11 -20.81
CA ALA A 84 -21.33 -8.42 -21.93
C ALA A 84 -20.47 -7.28 -22.51
N LEU A 85 -19.69 -6.58 -21.66
CA LEU A 85 -18.90 -5.41 -22.06
C LEU A 85 -17.46 -5.75 -22.46
N GLY A 86 -16.84 -6.75 -21.84
CA GLY A 86 -15.41 -7.08 -21.99
C GLY A 86 -15.11 -8.55 -22.25
N GLY A 87 -16.13 -9.39 -22.41
CA GLY A 87 -16.02 -10.81 -22.70
C GLY A 87 -15.65 -11.70 -21.49
N ASP A 88 -15.78 -13.01 -21.68
CA ASP A 88 -15.58 -14.03 -20.65
C ASP A 88 -14.19 -13.98 -20.01
N ALA A 89 -13.16 -13.67 -20.81
CA ALA A 89 -11.79 -13.63 -20.33
C ALA A 89 -11.59 -12.53 -19.27
N LEU A 90 -12.23 -11.36 -19.44
CA LEU A 90 -12.14 -10.29 -18.47
C LEU A 90 -12.96 -10.60 -17.21
N ALA A 91 -14.14 -11.19 -17.35
CA ALA A 91 -14.94 -11.61 -16.21
C ALA A 91 -14.20 -12.66 -15.34
N LYS A 92 -13.54 -13.64 -15.97
CA LYS A 92 -12.68 -14.61 -15.27
C LYS A 92 -11.52 -13.93 -14.54
N ARG A 93 -10.86 -12.95 -15.16
CA ARG A 93 -9.78 -12.18 -14.52
C ARG A 93 -10.30 -11.37 -13.33
N LEU A 94 -11.48 -10.75 -13.45
CA LEU A 94 -12.09 -10.04 -12.33
C LEU A 94 -12.34 -10.96 -11.14
N ALA A 95 -12.91 -12.15 -11.37
CA ALA A 95 -13.10 -13.14 -10.31
C ALA A 95 -11.76 -13.53 -9.64
N GLN A 96 -10.71 -13.72 -10.42
CA GLN A 96 -9.36 -13.99 -9.89
C GLN A 96 -8.81 -12.82 -9.06
N TRP A 97 -9.01 -11.58 -9.49
CA TRP A 97 -8.57 -10.40 -8.75
C TRP A 97 -9.33 -10.19 -7.43
N VAL A 98 -10.61 -10.55 -7.41
CA VAL A 98 -11.49 -10.38 -6.23
C VAL A 98 -11.25 -11.47 -5.20
N HIS A 99 -11.08 -12.72 -5.63
CA HIS A 99 -10.97 -13.89 -4.75
C HIS A 99 -9.54 -14.38 -4.53
N GLY A 100 -8.60 -13.99 -5.37
CA GLY A 100 -7.18 -14.33 -5.23
C GLY A 100 -6.38 -13.34 -4.38
N THR A 101 -5.10 -13.64 -4.24
CA THR A 101 -4.10 -12.82 -3.52
C THR A 101 -2.92 -12.42 -4.42
N ASP A 102 -3.03 -12.71 -5.71
CA ASP A 102 -2.00 -12.41 -6.70
C ASP A 102 -1.90 -10.90 -6.96
N ASP A 103 -0.75 -10.48 -7.46
CA ASP A 103 -0.49 -9.07 -7.76
C ASP A 103 -1.35 -8.60 -8.95
N LEU A 104 -2.04 -7.47 -8.78
CA LEU A 104 -2.83 -6.85 -9.84
C LEU A 104 -1.91 -6.28 -10.94
N PRO A 105 -2.29 -6.36 -12.23
CA PRO A 105 -1.46 -5.90 -13.36
C PRO A 105 -1.48 -4.37 -13.55
N ILE A 106 -1.50 -3.60 -12.45
CA ILE A 106 -1.71 -2.15 -12.43
C ILE A 106 -0.65 -1.43 -13.26
N GLN A 107 0.63 -1.79 -13.11
CA GLN A 107 1.73 -1.13 -13.83
C GLN A 107 1.56 -1.25 -15.35
N THR A 108 1.31 -2.47 -15.83
CA THR A 108 1.11 -2.75 -17.25
C THR A 108 -0.11 -2.02 -17.80
N LEU A 109 -1.21 -1.96 -17.03
CA LEU A 109 -2.43 -1.27 -17.44
C LEU A 109 -2.25 0.25 -17.48
N LEU A 110 -1.58 0.85 -16.49
CA LEU A 110 -1.27 2.28 -16.44
C LEU A 110 -0.34 2.71 -17.58
N GLN A 111 0.66 1.90 -17.90
CA GLN A 111 1.59 2.18 -19.02
C GLN A 111 0.86 2.28 -20.36
N ARG A 112 -0.16 1.44 -20.59
CA ARG A 112 -1.00 1.51 -21.80
C ARG A 112 -1.81 2.81 -21.91
N GLN A 113 -1.99 3.53 -20.81
CA GLN A 113 -2.67 4.83 -20.77
C GLN A 113 -1.71 6.01 -20.72
N GLY A 114 -0.44 5.81 -21.09
CA GLY A 114 0.55 6.90 -21.07
C GLY A 114 1.07 7.27 -19.68
N ILE A 115 0.84 6.44 -18.66
CA ILE A 115 1.32 6.67 -17.29
C ILE A 115 2.57 5.82 -17.02
N ALA A 116 3.70 6.47 -16.78
CA ALA A 116 4.91 5.83 -16.29
C ALA A 116 4.80 5.57 -14.78
N VAL A 117 5.17 4.36 -14.38
CA VAL A 117 5.32 3.95 -12.99
C VAL A 117 6.80 3.93 -12.66
N THR A 118 7.24 4.91 -11.89
CA THR A 118 8.63 5.07 -11.44
C THR A 118 8.74 4.80 -9.95
N SER A 119 9.96 4.69 -9.47
CA SER A 119 10.27 4.41 -8.08
C SER A 119 11.25 5.43 -7.53
N ASP A 120 10.88 6.09 -6.44
CA ASP A 120 11.78 6.95 -5.68
C ASP A 120 12.20 6.25 -4.37
N GLN A 121 13.24 6.75 -3.71
CA GLN A 121 13.62 6.25 -2.39
C GLN A 121 12.48 6.53 -1.40
N ALA A 122 12.01 5.48 -0.71
CA ALA A 122 10.93 5.63 0.26
C ALA A 122 11.38 6.44 1.48
N ALA A 123 10.42 7.04 2.20
CA ALA A 123 10.69 7.70 3.47
C ALA A 123 11.29 6.72 4.50
N MET A 124 11.95 7.26 5.54
CA MET A 124 12.64 6.42 6.53
C MET A 124 11.70 5.45 7.25
N ALA A 125 10.47 5.89 7.54
CA ALA A 125 9.42 5.04 8.12
C ALA A 125 9.13 3.81 7.26
N ASP A 126 8.99 3.99 5.95
CA ASP A 126 8.71 2.91 5.01
C ASP A 126 9.93 2.00 4.80
N GLN A 127 11.14 2.58 4.78
CA GLN A 127 12.39 1.80 4.73
C GLN A 127 12.51 0.87 5.94
N LEU A 128 12.19 1.36 7.14
CA LEU A 128 12.21 0.55 8.35
C LEU A 128 11.00 -0.39 8.45
N GLY A 129 9.92 -0.08 7.74
CA GLY A 129 8.64 -0.77 7.76
C GLY A 129 7.89 -0.57 9.07
N LEU A 130 7.74 0.68 9.49
CA LEU A 130 7.01 1.06 10.70
C LEU A 130 6.14 2.30 10.49
N ARG A 131 5.22 2.52 11.42
CA ARG A 131 4.49 3.80 11.58
C ARG A 131 4.78 4.33 12.97
N VAL A 132 4.95 5.64 13.08
CA VAL A 132 5.22 6.34 14.34
C VAL A 132 4.25 7.49 14.56
N THR A 133 4.12 7.91 15.83
CA THR A 133 3.62 9.25 16.19
C THR A 133 4.74 9.98 16.90
N GLU A 134 4.77 11.30 16.73
CA GLU A 134 5.81 12.17 17.26
C GLU A 134 5.23 13.19 18.26
N THR A 135 4.13 12.84 18.92
CA THR A 135 3.44 13.72 19.86
C THR A 135 3.93 13.44 21.28
N GLY A 136 4.79 14.31 21.81
CA GLY A 136 5.37 14.13 23.14
C GLY A 136 6.47 13.06 23.20
N GLY A 137 7.00 12.65 22.04
CA GLY A 137 8.04 11.62 21.89
C GLY A 137 7.81 10.78 20.63
N LEU A 138 8.86 10.10 20.16
CA LEU A 138 8.78 9.22 19.00
C LEU A 138 8.26 7.85 19.46
N ARG A 139 7.00 7.53 19.15
CA ARG A 139 6.36 6.28 19.57
C ARG A 139 5.98 5.41 18.37
N VAL A 140 6.35 4.13 18.42
CA VAL A 140 6.01 3.15 17.39
C VAL A 140 4.53 2.78 17.51
N LYS A 141 3.79 2.88 16.40
CA LYS A 141 2.36 2.50 16.30
C LYS A 141 2.15 1.17 15.61
N THR A 142 2.95 0.89 14.59
CA THR A 142 2.82 -0.32 13.78
C THR A 142 4.20 -0.76 13.35
N VAL A 143 4.43 -2.06 13.33
CA VAL A 143 5.62 -2.69 12.77
C VAL A 143 5.15 -3.67 11.70
N LEU A 144 5.66 -3.53 10.49
CA LEU A 144 5.27 -4.35 9.36
C LEU A 144 6.00 -5.70 9.40
N ARG A 145 5.28 -6.78 9.09
CA ARG A 145 5.84 -8.13 9.00
C ARG A 145 6.90 -8.22 7.91
N GLY A 146 8.03 -8.86 8.23
CA GLY A 146 9.21 -9.00 7.39
C GLY A 146 10.05 -7.72 7.27
N SER A 147 9.74 -6.66 8.00
CA SER A 147 10.45 -5.37 7.91
C SER A 147 11.76 -5.36 8.70
N ALA A 148 12.62 -4.38 8.42
CA ALA A 148 13.85 -4.18 9.21
C ALA A 148 13.54 -3.91 10.69
N ALA A 149 12.44 -3.21 10.99
CA ALA A 149 11.99 -2.96 12.35
C ALA A 149 11.57 -4.24 13.07
N GLU A 150 10.82 -5.14 12.41
CA GLU A 150 10.43 -6.43 13.00
C GLU A 150 11.67 -7.30 13.28
N HIS A 151 12.60 -7.41 12.33
CA HIS A 151 13.83 -8.19 12.52
C HIS A 151 14.72 -7.63 13.65
N ALA A 152 14.68 -6.31 13.88
CA ALA A 152 15.37 -5.68 15.00
C ALA A 152 14.67 -5.89 16.34
N GLY A 153 13.42 -6.37 16.33
CA GLY A 153 12.61 -6.58 17.53
C GLY A 153 11.87 -5.34 18.02
N LEU A 154 11.72 -4.31 17.18
CA LEU A 154 10.83 -3.17 17.48
C LEU A 154 9.38 -3.65 17.53
N ALA A 155 8.59 -3.06 18.41
CA ALA A 155 7.18 -3.40 18.59
C ALA A 155 6.32 -2.14 18.69
N ALA A 156 5.03 -2.28 18.37
CA ALA A 156 4.05 -1.24 18.67
C ALA A 156 4.02 -0.95 20.17
N GLY A 157 3.93 0.32 20.54
CA GLY A 157 4.01 0.80 21.92
C GLY A 157 5.39 1.26 22.37
N ASP A 158 6.46 0.83 21.69
CA ASP A 158 7.82 1.28 22.00
C ASP A 158 7.94 2.80 21.90
N GLU A 159 8.51 3.43 22.91
CA GLU A 159 9.04 4.78 22.79
C GLU A 159 10.48 4.71 22.30
N TRP A 160 10.74 5.23 21.12
CA TRP A 160 12.08 5.31 20.56
C TRP A 160 12.79 6.54 21.13
N LEU A 161 13.76 6.26 22.01
CA LEU A 161 14.49 7.28 22.74
C LEU A 161 15.66 7.83 21.93
N GLY A 162 16.44 6.97 21.31
CA GLY A 162 17.66 7.41 20.65
C GLY A 162 18.27 6.42 19.69
N VAL A 163 19.35 6.85 19.07
CA VAL A 163 20.15 6.05 18.16
C VAL A 163 21.61 6.05 18.62
N GLN A 164 22.22 4.88 18.56
CA GLN A 164 23.65 4.70 18.75
C GLN A 164 24.30 4.21 17.46
N VAL A 165 25.39 4.88 17.06
CA VAL A 165 26.13 4.59 15.83
C VAL A 165 27.62 4.44 16.15
N GLY A 166 28.30 3.55 15.42
CA GLY A 166 29.70 3.23 15.64
C GLY A 166 29.89 2.04 16.59
N SER A 167 31.15 1.74 16.89
CA SER A 167 31.53 0.60 17.73
C SER A 167 32.70 0.94 18.65
N GLY A 168 32.76 0.31 19.82
CA GLY A 168 33.85 0.50 20.78
C GLY A 168 33.93 1.95 21.26
N LYS A 169 35.15 2.51 21.30
CA LYS A 169 35.41 3.88 21.80
C LYS A 169 34.86 4.99 20.91
N SER A 170 34.48 4.68 19.68
CA SER A 170 33.91 5.64 18.72
C SER A 170 32.38 5.62 18.69
N ALA A 171 31.74 4.81 19.53
CA ALA A 171 30.29 4.77 19.61
C ALA A 171 29.74 6.10 20.15
N GLN A 172 28.76 6.66 19.46
CA GLN A 172 28.07 7.88 19.85
C GLN A 172 26.57 7.63 19.95
N GLY A 173 25.92 8.26 20.92
CA GLY A 173 24.49 8.15 21.16
C GLY A 173 23.80 9.51 21.06
N TRP A 174 22.64 9.54 20.42
CA TRP A 174 21.84 10.74 20.18
C TRP A 174 20.40 10.51 20.59
N ARG A 175 19.75 11.49 21.24
CA ARG A 175 18.29 11.49 21.42
C ARG A 175 17.66 11.68 20.05
N LEU A 176 16.66 10.86 19.73
CA LEU A 176 15.90 10.96 18.49
C LEU A 176 14.49 11.48 18.83
N ALA A 177 14.19 12.70 18.41
CA ALA A 177 12.86 13.31 18.63
C ALA A 177 11.92 13.08 17.45
N LYS A 178 12.47 13.14 16.22
CA LYS A 178 11.76 12.88 14.96
C LYS A 178 12.47 11.80 14.18
N LEU A 179 11.70 10.95 13.51
CA LEU A 179 12.25 9.88 12.69
C LEU A 179 13.04 10.42 11.48
N ASP A 180 12.63 11.57 10.95
CA ASP A 180 13.29 12.21 9.80
C ASP A 180 14.70 12.75 10.14
N ASP A 181 15.06 12.86 11.43
CA ASP A 181 16.41 13.23 11.85
C ASP A 181 17.35 12.01 11.87
N LEU A 182 16.82 10.78 11.78
CA LEU A 182 17.63 9.56 11.81
C LEU A 182 18.76 9.54 10.76
N PRO A 183 18.53 9.89 9.46
CA PRO A 183 19.60 9.98 8.48
C PRO A 183 20.77 10.87 8.89
N LEU A 184 20.50 11.98 9.60
CA LEU A 184 21.53 12.93 10.04
C LEU A 184 22.52 12.25 10.99
N TYR A 185 22.02 11.47 11.95
CA TYR A 185 22.85 10.77 12.93
C TYR A 185 23.55 9.54 12.36
N LEU A 186 22.91 8.85 11.40
CA LEU A 186 23.51 7.67 10.76
C LEU A 186 24.64 8.05 9.79
N GLY A 187 24.54 9.19 9.11
CA GLY A 187 25.43 9.55 8.02
C GLY A 187 25.42 8.46 6.94
N ARG A 188 26.53 7.74 6.79
CA ARG A 188 26.66 6.60 5.85
C ARG A 188 26.43 5.24 6.49
N ALA A 189 26.25 5.17 7.81
CA ALA A 189 26.05 3.91 8.51
C ALA A 189 24.74 3.26 8.10
N LYS A 190 24.80 1.95 7.85
CA LYS A 190 23.62 1.10 7.57
C LYS A 190 23.22 0.23 8.76
N ARG A 191 24.04 0.20 9.80
CA ARG A 191 23.80 -0.53 11.04
C ARG A 191 23.90 0.44 12.20
N PHE A 192 22.95 0.34 13.11
CA PHE A 192 22.88 1.17 14.31
C PHE A 192 22.12 0.43 15.41
N ALA A 193 22.16 0.97 16.62
CA ALA A 193 21.36 0.48 17.74
C ALA A 193 20.25 1.48 18.06
N ALA A 194 19.01 1.04 18.08
CA ALA A 194 17.87 1.82 18.55
C ALA A 194 17.75 1.65 20.08
N LEU A 195 17.82 2.75 20.81
CA LEU A 195 17.50 2.78 22.24
C LEU A 195 16.00 3.03 22.38
N VAL A 196 15.28 2.07 22.95
CA VAL A 196 13.83 2.15 23.12
C VAL A 196 13.41 1.86 24.56
N ALA A 197 12.32 2.47 24.99
CA ALA A 197 11.61 2.08 26.21
C ALA A 197 10.37 1.26 25.84
N ARG A 198 10.29 0.04 26.37
CA ARG A 198 9.12 -0.84 26.29
C ARG A 198 8.66 -1.15 27.70
N ASP A 199 7.46 -0.72 28.05
CA ASP A 199 6.89 -0.93 29.39
C ASP A 199 7.87 -0.54 30.52
N GLN A 200 8.46 0.65 30.41
CA GLN A 200 9.50 1.19 31.32
C GLN A 200 10.87 0.49 31.28
N ARG A 201 11.02 -0.59 30.51
CA ARG A 201 12.31 -1.26 30.31
C ARG A 201 13.07 -0.63 29.14
N LEU A 202 14.32 -0.25 29.39
CA LEU A 202 15.23 0.19 28.34
C LEU A 202 15.81 -1.01 27.58
N LEU A 203 15.73 -0.96 26.26
CA LEU A 203 16.24 -1.96 25.33
C LEU A 203 17.15 -1.30 24.30
N THR A 204 18.16 -2.03 23.87
CA THR A 204 19.05 -1.63 22.77
C THR A 204 18.91 -2.64 21.66
N LEU A 205 18.32 -2.22 20.55
CA LEU A 205 17.91 -3.10 19.46
C LEU A 205 18.82 -2.87 18.24
N PRO A 206 19.51 -3.90 17.71
CA PRO A 206 20.34 -3.75 16.53
C PRO A 206 19.47 -3.65 15.27
N VAL A 207 19.56 -2.54 14.56
CA VAL A 207 18.82 -2.29 13.33
C VAL A 207 19.77 -2.27 12.14
N THR A 208 19.39 -2.96 11.06
CA THR A 208 20.08 -2.87 9.76
C THR A 208 19.12 -2.25 8.74
N LEU A 209 19.51 -1.12 8.16
CA LEU A 209 18.75 -0.49 7.09
C LEU A 209 18.78 -1.37 5.83
N PRO A 210 17.64 -1.57 5.16
CA PRO A 210 17.62 -2.24 3.87
C PRO A 210 18.30 -1.40 2.79
N THR A 211 18.75 -2.06 1.73
CA THR A 211 19.55 -1.43 0.66
C THR A 211 18.70 -0.59 -0.29
N ALA A 212 17.43 -0.95 -0.49
CA ALA A 212 16.49 -0.18 -1.31
C ALA A 212 15.04 -0.54 -0.95
N VAL A 213 14.32 0.38 -0.31
CA VAL A 213 12.85 0.36 -0.29
C VAL A 213 12.39 1.53 -1.13
N GLN A 214 11.54 1.21 -2.09
CA GLN A 214 11.09 2.14 -3.11
C GLN A 214 9.62 2.50 -2.90
N GLN A 215 9.31 3.78 -3.10
CA GLN A 215 7.95 4.27 -3.15
C GLN A 215 7.55 4.48 -4.62
N ILE A 216 6.33 4.06 -4.95
CA ILE A 216 5.81 4.18 -6.31
C ILE A 216 5.40 5.63 -6.58
N LYS A 217 5.83 6.16 -7.72
CA LYS A 217 5.45 7.47 -8.25
C LYS A 217 4.90 7.33 -9.66
N LEU A 218 3.75 7.94 -9.89
CA LEU A 218 3.09 7.97 -11.20
C LEU A 218 3.41 9.28 -11.90
N ASN A 219 3.86 9.19 -13.16
CA ASN A 219 4.12 10.36 -14.00
C ASN A 219 3.47 10.16 -15.37
N VAL A 220 3.00 11.23 -16.00
CA VAL A 220 2.51 11.16 -17.39
C VAL A 220 3.72 11.18 -18.32
N HIS A 221 3.85 10.16 -19.18
CA HIS A 221 4.89 10.09 -20.20
C HIS A 221 4.33 10.23 -21.62
N ASP A 222 3.07 9.86 -21.84
CA ASP A 222 2.33 10.16 -23.07
C ASP A 222 1.06 10.92 -22.71
N SER A 223 1.06 12.22 -23.01
CA SER A 223 -0.06 13.10 -22.67
C SER A 223 -1.28 12.86 -23.55
N ALA A 224 -1.15 12.36 -24.78
CA ALA A 224 -2.30 12.09 -25.63
C ALA A 224 -3.10 10.90 -25.10
N LEU A 225 -2.41 9.79 -24.77
CA LEU A 225 -3.04 8.61 -24.15
C LEU A 225 -3.61 8.94 -22.76
N ALA A 226 -2.86 9.69 -21.94
CA ALA A 226 -3.31 10.05 -20.61
C ALA A 226 -4.53 11.00 -20.66
N ASN A 227 -4.56 11.96 -21.59
CA ASN A 227 -5.72 12.84 -21.79
C ASN A 227 -6.96 12.07 -22.29
N ALA A 228 -6.79 11.04 -23.13
CA ALA A 228 -7.89 10.21 -23.57
C ALA A 228 -8.55 9.44 -22.41
N TRP A 229 -7.79 9.14 -21.36
CA TRP A 229 -8.31 8.49 -20.15
C TRP A 229 -8.81 9.50 -19.09
N LEU A 230 -7.97 10.45 -18.69
CA LEU A 230 -8.20 11.36 -17.56
C LEU A 230 -8.97 12.62 -17.94
N GLY A 231 -9.09 12.92 -19.24
CA GLY A 231 -9.67 14.17 -19.74
C GLY A 231 -8.69 15.36 -19.71
N GLN A 232 -8.85 16.28 -20.67
CA GLN A 232 -7.91 17.39 -20.92
C GLN A 232 -7.72 18.39 -19.76
N LYS A 233 -8.64 18.46 -18.79
CA LYS A 233 -8.61 19.48 -17.73
C LYS A 233 -7.63 19.19 -16.59
N LEU A 234 -7.21 17.94 -16.40
CA LEU A 234 -6.38 17.55 -15.24
C LEU A 234 -4.87 17.69 -15.46
N LEU A 235 -4.40 17.82 -16.70
CA LEU A 235 -2.97 17.79 -17.04
C LEU A 235 -2.34 19.18 -17.25
N GLN A 236 -3.09 20.28 -17.04
CA GLN A 236 -2.59 21.65 -17.22
C GLN A 236 -2.06 22.32 -15.94
N THR A 237 -2.15 21.68 -14.78
CA THR A 237 -1.53 22.20 -13.55
C THR A 237 -0.06 21.77 -13.48
N LYS A 238 0.81 22.64 -14.01
CA LYS A 238 2.22 22.73 -13.61
C LYS A 238 2.37 23.67 -12.44
#